data_AF-A0A7W9EPW3-F1
#
_entry.id   AF-A0A7W9EPW3-F1
#
_cell.length_a   1.000
_cell.length_b   1.000
_cell.length_c   1.000
_cell.angle_alpha   90.00
_cell.angle_beta   90.00
_cell.angle_gamma   90.00
#
_symmetry.space_group_name_H-M   'P 1'
#
loop_
_entity.id
_entity.type
_entity.pdbx_description
1 polymer ?
#
loop_
_entity_poly.entity_id
_entity_poly.type
_entity_poly.pdbx_seq_one_letter_code
_entity_poly.pdbx_strand_id
1 'polypeptide(L)'
;MTRIAAGTPLELRRDERDYWTWRNWLHRSDATLTFPLAIMIRYTRVEREERRLAQAVEDYRAFFAGRARSIEAALADGRDWLVAGRFTIADIAIGYAAFLATTLGAEDVLGPATRDWLARCMAREGFGRARDRQKD
;
A
#
# COMPACT_ATOMS: atom_id res chain seq x y z
N MET A 1 -9.96 13.45 -18.67
CA MET A 1 -9.50 12.86 -17.39
C MET A 1 -8.22 12.08 -17.67
N THR A 2 -7.07 12.68 -17.39
CA THR A 2 -5.75 12.08 -17.67
C THR A 2 -5.52 10.90 -16.74
N ARG A 3 -5.26 9.71 -17.29
CA ARG A 3 -4.90 8.53 -16.49
C ARG A 3 -3.43 8.67 -16.07
N ILE A 4 -3.17 8.77 -14.77
CA ILE A 4 -1.86 9.13 -14.18
C ILE A 4 -0.69 8.32 -14.76
N ALA A 5 -0.86 7.01 -14.96
CA ALA A 5 0.22 6.13 -15.46
C ALA A 5 0.19 5.89 -16.98
N ALA A 6 -0.88 6.28 -17.68
CA ALA A 6 -1.05 5.87 -19.08
C ALA A 6 0.05 6.42 -19.99
N GLY A 7 0.65 5.55 -20.80
CA GLY A 7 1.78 5.89 -21.67
C GLY A 7 3.12 6.07 -20.94
N THR A 8 3.19 5.78 -19.65
CA THR A 8 4.44 5.87 -18.86
C THR A 8 5.03 4.48 -18.60
N PRO A 9 6.30 4.39 -18.20
CA PRO A 9 6.89 3.13 -17.71
C PRO A 9 6.25 2.55 -16.44
N LEU A 10 5.24 3.20 -15.84
CA LEU A 10 4.53 2.68 -14.66
C LEU A 10 3.24 1.92 -15.02
N GLU A 11 2.78 2.00 -16.26
CA GLU A 11 1.62 1.27 -16.77
C GLU A 11 2.00 -0.15 -17.19
N LEU A 12 1.05 -1.07 -16.99
CA LEU A 12 0.99 -2.34 -17.69
C LEU A 12 -0.07 -2.28 -18.78
N ARG A 13 0.32 -2.61 -20.01
CA ARG A 13 -0.56 -2.69 -21.17
C ARG A 13 -1.31 -4.02 -21.20
N ARG A 14 -2.47 -4.04 -21.88
CA ARG A 14 -3.37 -5.20 -21.91
C ARG A 14 -2.75 -6.47 -22.50
N ASP A 15 -1.75 -6.31 -23.37
CA ASP A 15 -0.98 -7.36 -24.01
C ASP A 15 0.18 -7.89 -23.14
N GLU A 16 0.50 -7.25 -22.00
CA GLU A 16 1.49 -7.76 -21.06
C GLU A 16 0.92 -8.91 -20.22
N ARG A 17 1.72 -9.97 -20.03
CA ARG A 17 1.34 -11.19 -19.30
C ARG A 17 0.67 -10.94 -17.94
N ASP A 18 1.20 -10.00 -17.18
CA ASP A 18 0.77 -9.73 -15.81
C ASP A 18 -0.34 -8.68 -15.71
N TYR A 19 -0.92 -8.23 -16.84
CA TYR A 19 -1.92 -7.15 -16.89
C TYR A 19 -3.10 -7.35 -15.94
N TRP A 20 -3.68 -8.56 -15.90
CA TRP A 20 -4.84 -8.83 -15.06
C TRP A 20 -4.48 -8.91 -13.58
N THR A 21 -3.29 -9.42 -13.26
CA THR A 21 -2.74 -9.41 -11.89
C THR A 21 -2.48 -7.98 -11.43
N TRP A 22 -1.87 -7.15 -12.27
CA TRP A 22 -1.69 -5.72 -12.02
C TRP A 22 -3.03 -5.01 -11.78
N ARG A 23 -4.05 -5.31 -12.60
CA ARG A 23 -5.39 -4.76 -12.40
C ARG A 23 -6.00 -5.19 -11.08
N ASN A 24 -5.82 -6.44 -10.66
CA ASN A 24 -6.27 -6.94 -9.35
C ASN A 24 -5.62 -6.14 -8.21
N TRP A 25 -4.29 -5.91 -8.27
CA TRP A 25 -3.59 -5.09 -7.28
C TRP A 25 -4.18 -3.69 -7.15
N LEU A 26 -4.47 -3.02 -8.27
CA LEU A 26 -5.06 -1.69 -8.23
C LEU A 26 -6.44 -1.66 -7.55
N HIS A 27 -7.28 -2.67 -7.76
CA HIS A 27 -8.57 -2.74 -7.06
C HIS A 27 -8.38 -3.09 -5.58
N ARG A 28 -7.43 -3.98 -5.28
CA ARG A 28 -7.12 -4.42 -3.91
C ARG A 28 -6.58 -3.29 -3.04
N SER A 29 -5.78 -2.38 -3.60
CA SER A 29 -5.25 -1.21 -2.90
C SER A 29 -6.33 -0.50 -2.09
N ASP A 30 -7.42 -0.13 -2.76
CA ASP A 30 -8.43 0.74 -2.15
C ASP A 30 -9.53 -0.09 -1.47
N ALA A 31 -10.01 -1.13 -2.15
CA ALA A 31 -11.14 -1.92 -1.66
C ALA A 31 -10.78 -2.88 -0.52
N THR A 32 -9.49 -3.19 -0.30
CA THR A 32 -9.07 -4.21 0.67
C THR A 32 -8.04 -3.72 1.67
N LEU A 33 -7.03 -2.97 1.23
CA LEU A 33 -5.90 -2.60 2.10
C LEU A 33 -6.06 -1.22 2.73
N THR A 34 -6.48 -0.21 1.97
CA THR A 34 -6.62 1.16 2.49
C THR A 34 -7.89 1.35 3.31
N PHE A 35 -8.95 0.60 3.01
CA PHE A 35 -10.21 0.64 3.78
C PHE A 35 -10.02 0.48 5.31
N PRO A 36 -9.38 -0.58 5.83
CA PRO A 36 -9.17 -0.70 7.28
C PRO A 36 -8.31 0.43 7.86
N LEU A 37 -7.31 0.90 7.10
CA LEU A 37 -6.45 2.02 7.53
C LEU A 37 -7.20 3.34 7.62
N ALA A 38 -8.20 3.57 6.77
CA ALA A 38 -9.07 4.75 6.85
C ALA A 38 -9.88 4.78 8.16
N ILE A 39 -10.34 3.62 8.63
CA ILE A 39 -11.03 3.50 9.92
C ILE A 39 -10.05 3.76 11.07
N MET A 40 -8.84 3.20 11.01
CA MET A 40 -7.79 3.49 11.99
C MET A 40 -7.46 4.99 12.03
N ILE A 41 -7.29 5.66 10.88
CA ILE A 41 -7.07 7.11 10.81
C ILE A 41 -8.21 7.86 11.48
N ARG A 42 -9.46 7.49 11.16
CA ARG A 42 -10.64 8.17 11.70
C ARG A 42 -10.58 8.20 13.23
N TYR A 43 -10.39 7.05 13.86
CA TYR A 43 -10.44 6.94 15.32
C TYR A 43 -9.13 7.28 16.05
N THR A 44 -8.03 7.50 15.34
CA THR A 44 -6.75 7.92 15.94
C THR A 44 -6.43 9.40 15.72
N ARG A 45 -6.77 9.96 14.56
CA ARG A 45 -6.33 11.31 14.14
C ARG A 45 -7.46 12.30 13.87
N VAL A 46 -8.61 11.83 13.38
CA VAL A 46 -9.69 12.71 12.88
C VAL A 46 -10.77 12.97 13.92
N GLU A 47 -11.23 11.92 14.60
CA GLU A 47 -12.24 12.07 15.64
C GLU A 47 -11.67 12.83 16.83
N ARG A 48 -12.53 13.69 17.40
CA ARG A 48 -12.26 14.30 18.69
C ARG A 48 -12.08 13.21 19.74
N GLU A 49 -11.32 13.51 20.79
CA GLU A 49 -10.95 12.54 21.81
C GLU A 49 -12.15 11.81 22.41
N GLU A 50 -13.27 12.51 22.62
CA GLU A 50 -14.49 11.94 23.22
C GLU A 50 -15.21 10.94 22.30
N ARG A 51 -14.87 10.91 21.00
CA ARG A 51 -15.44 9.99 19.98
C ARG A 51 -14.42 8.99 19.44
N ARG A 52 -13.20 8.97 19.98
CA ARG A 52 -12.22 7.94 19.61
C ARG A 52 -12.69 6.58 20.10
N LEU A 53 -12.44 5.55 19.29
CA LEU A 53 -12.88 4.19 19.57
C LEU A 53 -11.70 3.23 19.44
N ALA A 54 -10.99 3.02 20.55
CA ALA A 54 -9.77 2.21 20.57
C ALA A 54 -10.02 0.76 20.09
N GLN A 55 -11.15 0.16 20.46
CA GLN A 55 -11.53 -1.17 20.00
C GLN A 55 -11.60 -1.26 18.47
N ALA A 56 -12.18 -0.25 17.81
CA ALA A 56 -12.23 -0.23 16.35
C ALA A 56 -10.83 -0.09 15.73
N VAL A 57 -9.90 0.61 16.37
CA VAL A 57 -8.51 0.68 15.89
C VAL A 57 -7.88 -0.71 15.91
N GLU A 58 -8.00 -1.45 17.03
CA GLU A 58 -7.44 -2.79 17.17
C GLU A 58 -8.11 -3.82 16.24
N ASP A 59 -9.45 -3.80 16.12
CA ASP A 59 -10.18 -4.70 15.23
C ASP A 59 -9.78 -4.50 13.77
N TYR A 60 -9.66 -3.24 13.33
CA TYR A 60 -9.29 -2.93 11.95
C TYR A 60 -7.79 -3.09 11.69
N ARG A 61 -6.95 -3.01 12.72
CA ARG A 61 -5.55 -3.42 12.66
C ARG A 61 -5.42 -4.92 12.41
N ALA A 62 -6.18 -5.74 13.12
CA ALA A 62 -6.23 -7.19 12.88
C ALA A 62 -6.81 -7.52 11.49
N PHE A 63 -7.84 -6.78 11.05
CA PHE A 63 -8.37 -6.90 9.70
C PHE A 63 -7.31 -6.59 8.64
N PHE A 64 -6.58 -5.47 8.78
CA PHE A 64 -5.48 -5.11 7.88
C PHE A 64 -4.40 -6.19 7.86
N ALA A 65 -3.96 -6.69 9.02
CA ALA A 65 -2.97 -7.77 9.13
C ALA A 65 -3.38 -9.00 8.30
N GLY A 66 -4.67 -9.38 8.38
CA GLY A 66 -5.22 -10.47 7.59
C GLY A 66 -5.11 -10.27 6.07
N ARG A 67 -5.25 -9.02 5.60
CA ARG A 67 -5.19 -8.67 4.18
C ARG A 67 -3.76 -8.43 3.70
N ALA A 68 -2.90 -7.87 4.54
CA ALA A 68 -1.49 -7.61 4.26
C ALA A 68 -0.71 -8.90 3.94
N ARG A 69 -1.13 -10.07 4.47
CA ARG A 69 -0.58 -11.38 4.09
C ARG A 69 -0.54 -11.64 2.59
N SER A 70 -1.43 -11.01 1.81
CA SER A 70 -1.41 -11.16 0.36
C SER A 70 -0.22 -10.46 -0.32
N ILE A 71 0.31 -9.39 0.28
CA ILE A 71 1.54 -8.74 -0.18
C ILE A 71 2.71 -9.67 0.08
N GLU A 72 2.81 -10.18 1.31
CA GLU A 72 3.86 -11.12 1.71
C GLU A 72 3.88 -12.36 0.80
N ALA A 73 2.73 -12.99 0.60
CA ALA A 73 2.63 -14.17 -0.25
C ALA A 73 3.04 -13.89 -1.71
N ALA A 74 2.77 -12.69 -2.23
CA ALA A 74 3.14 -12.31 -3.58
C ALA A 74 4.64 -12.03 -3.75
N LEU A 75 5.33 -11.67 -2.67
CA LEU A 75 6.77 -11.39 -2.64
C LEU A 75 7.60 -12.58 -2.13
N ALA A 76 6.94 -13.67 -1.70
CA ALA A 76 7.59 -14.83 -1.08
C ALA A 76 8.55 -15.58 -2.01
N ASP A 77 8.44 -15.38 -3.33
CA ASP A 77 9.37 -15.94 -4.32
C ASP A 77 10.63 -15.08 -4.53
N GLY A 78 10.82 -14.04 -3.73
CA GLY A 78 12.01 -13.18 -3.76
C GLY A 78 12.00 -12.12 -4.85
N ARG A 79 10.87 -11.91 -5.54
CA ARG A 79 10.76 -10.85 -6.55
C ARG A 79 10.93 -9.45 -5.96
N ASP A 80 11.49 -8.54 -6.76
CA ASP A 80 11.72 -7.15 -6.33
C ASP A 80 10.44 -6.32 -6.28
N TRP A 81 9.48 -6.58 -7.19
CA TRP A 81 8.28 -5.80 -7.44
C TRP A 81 7.05 -6.70 -7.63
N LEU A 82 5.86 -6.17 -7.38
CA LEU A 82 4.63 -6.99 -7.32
C LEU A 82 4.31 -7.71 -8.64
N VAL A 83 4.60 -7.08 -9.79
CA VAL A 83 4.24 -7.57 -11.12
C VAL A 83 5.29 -7.20 -12.16
N ALA A 84 5.35 -7.95 -13.26
CA ALA A 84 6.15 -7.68 -14.46
C ALA A 84 7.67 -7.51 -14.24
N GLY A 85 8.20 -7.90 -13.08
CA GLY A 85 9.62 -7.75 -12.75
C GLY A 85 10.12 -6.31 -12.72
N ARG A 86 9.23 -5.32 -12.63
CA ARG A 86 9.56 -3.88 -12.64
C ARG A 86 8.66 -3.08 -11.72
N PHE A 87 9.11 -1.90 -11.30
CA PHE A 87 8.30 -0.97 -10.52
C PHE A 87 7.17 -0.38 -11.36
N THR A 88 5.93 -0.50 -10.87
CA THR A 88 4.72 -0.05 -11.56
C THR A 88 3.82 0.76 -10.64
N ILE A 89 2.70 1.26 -11.16
CA ILE A 89 1.70 1.92 -10.30
C ILE A 89 1.03 0.95 -9.30
N ALA A 90 1.14 -0.37 -9.48
CA ALA A 90 0.72 -1.31 -8.44
C ALA A 90 1.60 -1.17 -7.19
N ASP A 91 2.92 -1.00 -7.35
CA ASP A 91 3.83 -0.80 -6.22
C ASP A 91 3.58 0.54 -5.53
N ILE A 92 3.20 1.58 -6.27
CA ILE A 92 2.81 2.88 -5.70
C ILE A 92 1.53 2.74 -4.86
N ALA A 93 0.48 2.14 -5.42
CA ALA A 93 -0.82 2.04 -4.77
C ALA A 93 -0.78 1.15 -3.51
N ILE A 94 -0.18 -0.04 -3.64
CA ILE A 94 -0.03 -0.96 -2.50
C ILE A 94 1.01 -0.43 -1.51
N GLY A 95 2.08 0.20 -2.01
CA GLY A 95 3.15 0.78 -1.19
C GLY A 95 2.63 1.91 -0.31
N TYR A 96 1.67 2.70 -0.80
CA TYR A 96 0.99 3.69 0.02
C TYR A 96 0.25 3.05 1.20
N ALA A 97 -0.49 1.96 0.99
CA ALA A 97 -1.19 1.28 2.09
C ALA A 97 -0.20 0.70 3.13
N ALA A 98 0.88 0.06 2.66
CA ALA A 98 1.91 -0.50 3.55
C ALA A 98 2.66 0.62 4.32
N PHE A 99 3.04 1.71 3.65
CA PHE A 99 3.62 2.89 4.29
C PHE A 99 2.65 3.51 5.31
N LEU A 100 1.38 3.67 4.95
CA LEU A 100 0.40 4.27 5.84
C LEU A 100 0.23 3.44 7.12
N ALA A 101 0.27 2.12 7.03
CA ALA A 101 0.23 1.22 8.18
C ALA A 101 1.40 1.49 9.16
N THR A 102 2.61 1.80 8.67
CA THR A 102 3.74 2.14 9.55
C THR A 102 3.47 3.41 10.34
N THR A 103 2.86 4.43 9.72
CA THR A 103 2.51 5.67 10.41
C THR A 103 1.41 5.49 11.45
N LEU A 104 0.66 4.39 11.39
CA LEU A 104 -0.45 4.06 12.28
C LEU A 104 -0.07 3.00 13.34
N GLY A 105 1.22 2.66 13.47
CA GLY A 105 1.67 1.67 14.45
C GLY A 105 1.29 0.23 14.11
N ALA A 106 1.11 -0.08 12.82
CA ALA A 106 0.82 -1.42 12.32
C ALA A 106 1.97 -1.97 11.46
N GLU A 107 3.20 -1.56 11.73
CA GLU A 107 4.37 -2.09 11.01
C GLU A 107 4.66 -3.54 11.41
N ASP A 108 4.48 -3.89 12.69
CA ASP A 108 4.73 -5.21 13.26
C ASP A 108 3.91 -6.35 12.63
N VAL A 109 2.78 -6.03 11.99
CA VAL A 109 1.99 -7.04 11.25
C VAL A 109 2.46 -7.26 9.80
N LEU A 110 3.43 -6.48 9.31
CA LEU A 110 4.03 -6.67 8.00
C LEU A 110 5.15 -7.72 8.08
N GLY A 111 5.08 -8.71 7.19
CA GLY A 111 6.10 -9.75 7.04
C GLY A 111 7.41 -9.21 6.47
N PRO A 112 8.50 -9.99 6.57
CA PRO A 112 9.83 -9.55 6.16
C PRO A 112 9.92 -9.20 4.67
N ALA A 113 9.33 -10.00 3.77
CA ALA A 113 9.39 -9.70 2.34
C ALA A 113 8.64 -8.40 2.00
N THR A 114 7.51 -8.17 2.68
CA THR A 114 6.74 -6.92 2.58
C THR A 114 7.55 -5.72 3.07
N ARG A 115 8.28 -5.84 4.18
CA ARG A 115 9.11 -4.75 4.71
C ARG A 115 10.27 -4.42 3.78
N ASP A 116 10.96 -5.43 3.26
CA ASP A 116 12.08 -5.22 2.33
C ASP A 116 11.60 -4.55 1.03
N TRP A 117 10.48 -5.00 0.47
CA TRP A 117 9.84 -4.37 -0.68
C TRP A 117 9.37 -2.94 -0.38
N LEU A 118 8.79 -2.70 0.79
CA LEU A 118 8.37 -1.35 1.20
C LEU A 118 9.58 -0.41 1.34
N ALA A 119 10.67 -0.89 1.94
CA ALA A 119 11.91 -0.13 2.04
C ALA A 119 12.46 0.23 0.65
N ARG A 120 12.43 -0.71 -0.31
CA ARG A 120 12.77 -0.43 -1.72
C ARG A 120 11.85 0.62 -2.35
N CYS A 121 10.54 0.57 -2.07
CA CYS A 121 9.59 1.58 -2.55
C CYS A 121 9.90 2.97 -1.97
N MET A 122 10.17 3.06 -0.67
CA MET A 122 10.43 4.31 0.06
C MET A 122 11.79 4.92 -0.27
N ALA A 123 12.77 4.10 -0.68
CA ALA A 123 14.09 4.56 -1.11
C ALA A 123 14.09 5.27 -2.48
N ARG A 124 12.98 5.20 -3.23
CA ARG A 124 12.88 5.83 -4.56
C ARG A 124 12.81 7.35 -4.43
N GLU A 125 13.54 8.06 -5.30
CA GLU A 125 13.55 9.53 -5.35
C GLU A 125 12.13 10.13 -5.42
N GLY A 126 11.23 9.51 -6.20
CA GLY A 126 9.85 9.95 -6.32
C GLY A 126 9.07 9.92 -4.99
N PHE A 127 9.36 8.97 -4.11
CA PHE A 127 8.78 8.92 -2.77
C PHE A 127 9.33 10.05 -1.90
N GLY A 128 10.65 10.26 -1.91
CA GLY A 128 11.30 11.37 -1.20
C GLY A 128 10.72 12.73 -1.57
N ARG A 129 10.65 13.04 -2.87
CA ARG A 129 10.05 14.30 -3.36
C ARG A 129 8.58 14.45 -2.96
N ALA A 130 7.81 13.36 -2.99
CA ALA A 130 6.41 13.40 -2.55
C ALA A 130 6.29 13.68 -1.05
N ARG A 131 7.18 13.10 -0.22
CA ARG A 131 7.22 13.33 1.22
C ARG A 131 7.62 14.75 1.56
N ASP A 132 8.57 15.34 0.83
CA ASP A 132 8.97 16.73 1.06
C ASP A 132 7.84 17.69 0.71
N ARG A 133 7.15 17.46 -0.42
CA ARG A 133 5.98 18.27 -0.80
C ARG A 133 4.76 18.11 0.12
N GLN A 134 4.65 17.00 0.87
CA GLN A 134 3.57 16.78 1.83
C GLN A 134 3.77 17.53 3.14
N LYS A 135 5.02 17.90 3.48
CA LYS A 135 5.34 18.66 4.70
C LYS A 135 4.92 20.13 4.59
N ASP A 136 4.81 20.63 3.36
CA ASP A 136 4.28 21.95 3.01
C ASP A 136 2.74 21.97 3.08
#